data_AF-A0A4R0TA39-F1
#
_entry.id   AF-A0A4R0TA39-F1
#
_cell.length_a   1.000
_cell.length_b   1.000
_cell.length_c   1.000
_cell.angle_alpha   90.00
_cell.angle_beta   90.00
_cell.angle_gamma   90.00
#
_symmetry.space_group_name_H-M   'P 1'
#
loop_
_entity.id
_entity.type
_entity.pdbx_description
1 polymer ?
#
loop_
_entity_poly.entity_id
_entity_poly.type
_entity_poly.pdbx_seq_one_letter_code
_entity_poly.pdbx_strand_id
1 'polypeptide(L)'
;MPAPHGDPDAPARALIFDSVYDSYRGIVTYIRMEDGELHDREKVHMMGIGMTHDPIEIGVISPDMTRTKALGAGEVGYIITGAKDVSQSKVGDTLTSAVRPAAEPLPGYRDPKPMVYAGLFPIDNAQFPELRDALDKLKLNDAALIYTPETSVALGFGFRCGFLGLLHMEIVNERLSREFGLDLIQTAPNVTYDVTAEDGSQHHVTNPSEFPDGKIKKIVEPMVAADIITPKEFIGAVMDLCQDHRGIMGTMEYISTDRVEMHYRIPLAEIVFDFFDQLKSRTKGYASLDYHEDGEQSADLVKVDILIQGEKVDAFSAIVHRDKAYSYGVMMTKKLRSLIPRQQFEIPIQAAIGSRIIARENIRALRKDVLAKCYGGDITRKRKLLEKQKAGKKRMKMLGHVEVPQEAFIAALSTGEDSNDRDTKDKIRAAQKTEG
;
A
#
# COMPACT_ATOMS: atom_id res chain seq x y z
N MET A 1 18.26 23.77 -27.56
CA MET A 1 17.07 22.94 -27.81
C MET A 1 16.66 23.11 -29.26
N PRO A 2 16.28 22.04 -29.97
CA PRO A 2 15.64 22.16 -31.28
C PRO A 2 14.25 22.81 -31.14
N ALA A 3 13.78 23.46 -32.21
CA ALA A 3 12.42 24.01 -32.26
C ALA A 3 11.38 22.87 -32.29
N PRO A 4 10.16 23.09 -31.75
CA PRO A 4 9.09 22.12 -31.87
C PRO A 4 8.77 21.84 -33.34
N HIS A 5 8.43 20.58 -33.63
CA HIS A 5 8.02 20.12 -34.96
C HIS A 5 6.52 19.91 -34.96
N GLY A 6 5.84 20.32 -36.03
CA GLY A 6 4.40 20.20 -36.18
C GLY A 6 3.92 20.88 -37.45
N ASP A 7 2.85 20.36 -38.05
CA ASP A 7 2.20 20.98 -39.21
C ASP A 7 1.02 21.87 -38.75
N PRO A 8 1.09 23.20 -38.89
CA PRO A 8 0.00 24.11 -38.50
C PRO A 8 -1.29 23.91 -39.33
N ASP A 9 -1.21 23.37 -40.54
CA ASP A 9 -2.36 23.20 -41.44
C ASP A 9 -3.07 21.83 -41.26
N ALA A 10 -2.45 20.92 -40.52
CA ALA A 10 -3.02 19.62 -40.18
C ALA A 10 -4.19 19.75 -39.19
N PRO A 11 -5.06 18.72 -39.06
CA PRO A 11 -6.06 18.67 -38.00
C PRO A 11 -5.42 18.84 -36.62
N ALA A 12 -6.09 19.59 -35.73
CA ALA A 12 -5.57 19.85 -34.39
C ALA A 12 -5.29 18.55 -33.63
N ARG A 13 -4.07 18.40 -33.13
CA ARG A 13 -3.66 17.31 -32.24
C ARG A 13 -2.93 17.89 -31.04
N ALA A 14 -3.57 17.78 -29.89
CA ALA A 14 -3.00 18.20 -28.63
C ALA A 14 -2.82 17.00 -27.69
N LEU A 15 -1.62 16.82 -27.15
CA LEU A 15 -1.34 15.85 -26.12
C LEU A 15 -1.72 16.45 -24.76
N ILE A 16 -2.61 15.77 -24.04
CA ILE A 16 -2.85 16.07 -22.63
C ILE A 16 -1.67 15.49 -21.85
N PHE A 17 -0.91 16.30 -21.11
CA PHE A 17 0.22 15.79 -20.32
C PHE A 17 0.03 15.92 -18.82
N ASP A 18 -0.90 16.76 -18.37
CA ASP A 18 -1.25 16.93 -16.96
C ASP A 18 -2.66 17.52 -16.82
N SER A 19 -3.26 17.38 -15.64
CA SER A 19 -4.60 17.90 -15.34
C SER A 19 -4.72 18.24 -13.86
N VAL A 20 -5.29 19.40 -13.54
CA VAL A 20 -5.47 19.87 -12.17
C VAL A 20 -6.92 20.28 -11.94
N TYR A 21 -7.46 19.92 -10.78
CA TYR A 21 -8.80 20.32 -10.39
C TYR A 21 -8.81 21.73 -9.74
N ASP A 22 -9.60 22.63 -10.31
CA ASP A 22 -9.90 23.95 -9.74
C ASP A 22 -11.36 23.98 -9.22
N SER A 23 -11.55 24.51 -8.01
CA SER A 23 -12.86 24.52 -7.34
C SER A 23 -13.91 25.42 -8.01
N TYR A 24 -13.50 26.42 -8.78
CA TYR A 24 -14.39 27.35 -9.48
C TYR A 24 -14.52 27.04 -10.97
N ARG A 25 -13.41 26.64 -11.60
CA ARG A 25 -13.32 26.45 -13.05
C ARG A 25 -13.50 24.98 -13.48
N GLY A 26 -13.50 24.04 -12.54
CA GLY A 26 -13.50 22.61 -12.83
C GLY A 26 -12.12 22.14 -13.24
N ILE A 27 -12.04 21.13 -14.10
CA ILE A 27 -10.75 20.55 -14.50
C ILE A 27 -10.05 21.46 -15.50
N VAL A 28 -8.85 21.88 -15.12
CA VAL A 28 -7.89 22.55 -15.99
C VAL A 28 -6.97 21.50 -16.57
N THR A 29 -7.05 21.29 -17.88
CA THR A 29 -6.25 20.28 -18.57
C THR A 29 -5.08 20.98 -19.25
N TYR A 30 -3.86 20.51 -18.99
CA TYR A 30 -2.66 21.01 -19.64
C TYR A 30 -2.39 20.26 -20.93
N ILE A 31 -2.23 21.02 -22.00
CA ILE A 31 -2.09 20.50 -23.34
C ILE A 31 -0.84 21.03 -24.01
N ARG A 32 -0.21 20.16 -24.78
CA ARG A 32 0.83 20.52 -25.74
C ARG A 32 0.30 20.27 -27.14
N MET A 33 0.27 21.30 -27.97
CA MET A 33 -0.07 21.18 -29.38
C MET A 33 1.09 20.51 -30.11
N GLU A 34 0.85 19.38 -30.76
CA GLU A 34 1.80 18.78 -31.70
C GLU A 34 1.51 19.24 -33.13
N ASP A 35 0.23 19.29 -33.53
CA ASP A 35 -0.17 19.74 -34.87
C ASP A 35 -1.44 20.57 -34.86
N GLY A 36 -1.63 21.34 -35.93
CA GLY A 36 -2.80 22.16 -36.15
C GLY A 36 -2.92 23.35 -35.20
N GLU A 37 -4.12 23.89 -35.12
CA GLU A 37 -4.46 25.03 -34.27
C GLU A 37 -5.82 24.79 -33.60
N LEU A 38 -5.91 25.05 -32.30
CA LEU A 38 -7.16 25.02 -31.54
C LEU A 38 -7.62 26.43 -31.22
N HIS A 39 -8.85 26.76 -31.59
CA HIS A 39 -9.42 28.07 -31.34
C HIS A 39 -10.29 28.10 -30.07
N ASP A 40 -10.35 29.26 -29.42
CA ASP A 40 -11.26 29.51 -28.31
C ASP A 40 -12.72 29.24 -28.72
N ARG A 41 -13.46 28.52 -27.87
CA ARG A 41 -14.86 28.07 -28.07
C ARG A 41 -15.07 27.06 -29.21
N GLU A 42 -14.02 26.47 -29.77
CA GLU A 42 -14.16 25.35 -30.70
C GLU A 42 -14.50 24.06 -29.94
N LYS A 43 -15.44 23.25 -30.45
CA LYS A 43 -15.74 21.95 -29.84
C LYS A 43 -14.55 21.02 -29.94
N VAL A 44 -14.13 20.47 -28.82
CA VAL A 44 -12.99 19.55 -28.73
C VAL A 44 -13.47 18.13 -28.50
N HIS A 45 -12.82 17.17 -29.14
CA HIS A 45 -13.09 15.75 -29.03
C HIS A 45 -11.88 15.06 -28.41
N MET A 46 -12.08 14.30 -27.34
CA MET A 46 -11.05 13.48 -26.72
C MET A 46 -11.09 12.09 -27.37
N MET A 47 -10.00 11.71 -28.04
CA MET A 47 -9.97 10.51 -28.89
C MET A 47 -9.95 9.20 -28.09
N GLY A 48 -9.30 9.17 -26.91
CA GLY A 48 -9.20 7.99 -26.06
C GLY A 48 -10.48 7.71 -25.29
N ILE A 49 -11.12 8.75 -24.74
CA ILE A 49 -12.38 8.62 -24.01
C ILE A 49 -13.59 8.59 -24.95
N GLY A 50 -13.48 9.21 -26.14
CA GLY A 50 -14.56 9.31 -27.12
C GLY A 50 -15.64 10.34 -26.77
N MET A 51 -15.33 11.30 -25.88
CA MET A 51 -16.26 12.35 -25.45
C MET A 51 -15.94 13.69 -26.12
N THR A 52 -16.98 14.46 -26.41
CA THR A 52 -16.88 15.81 -26.98
C THR A 52 -17.25 16.83 -25.92
N HIS A 53 -16.41 17.84 -25.74
CA HIS A 53 -16.58 18.91 -24.78
C HIS A 53 -16.65 20.28 -25.48
N ASP A 54 -17.42 21.18 -24.87
CA ASP A 54 -17.47 22.60 -25.21
C ASP A 54 -16.52 23.35 -24.25
N PRO A 55 -15.32 23.78 -24.71
CA PRO A 55 -14.37 24.45 -23.83
C PRO A 55 -14.86 25.85 -23.46
N ILE A 56 -14.70 26.18 -22.17
CA ILE A 56 -15.01 27.48 -21.59
C ILE A 56 -13.91 28.49 -21.94
N GLU A 57 -12.65 28.03 -21.85
CA GLU A 57 -11.46 28.87 -21.99
C GLU A 57 -10.27 28.04 -22.47
N ILE A 58 -9.47 28.66 -23.33
CA ILE A 58 -8.13 28.19 -23.72
C ILE A 58 -7.13 29.32 -23.42
N GLY A 59 -5.94 28.97 -22.96
CA GLY A 59 -4.91 29.95 -22.63
C GLY A 59 -3.51 29.39 -22.51
N VAL A 60 -2.57 30.28 -22.21
CA VAL A 60 -1.17 29.95 -21.88
C VAL A 60 -0.86 30.35 -20.45
N ILE A 61 0.13 29.71 -19.85
CA ILE A 61 0.59 30.02 -18.49
C ILE A 61 1.94 30.71 -18.57
N SER A 62 2.02 31.97 -18.14
CA SER A 62 3.28 32.70 -18.08
C SER A 62 3.19 33.96 -17.21
N PRO A 63 3.46 33.89 -15.89
CA PRO A 63 3.39 32.73 -14.99
C PRO A 63 1.96 32.45 -14.50
N ASP A 64 1.07 33.43 -14.64
CA ASP A 64 -0.36 33.30 -14.38
C ASP A 64 -1.11 32.83 -15.65
N MET A 65 -2.31 32.28 -15.45
CA MET A 65 -3.19 31.87 -16.53
C MET A 65 -3.67 33.07 -17.34
N THR A 66 -3.30 33.12 -18.62
CA THR A 66 -3.70 34.17 -19.56
C THR A 66 -4.48 33.56 -20.72
N ARG A 67 -5.75 33.97 -20.86
CA ARG A 67 -6.61 33.54 -21.97
C ARG A 67 -6.04 33.97 -23.32
N THR A 68 -5.97 33.03 -24.25
CA THR A 68 -5.54 33.27 -25.64
C THR A 68 -6.68 32.97 -26.61
N LYS A 69 -6.53 33.44 -27.86
CA LYS A 69 -7.55 33.22 -28.91
C LYS A 69 -7.40 31.86 -29.57
N ALA A 70 -6.18 31.36 -29.64
CA ALA A 70 -5.85 30.07 -30.20
C ALA A 70 -4.56 29.55 -29.56
N LEU A 71 -4.33 28.24 -29.72
CA LEU A 71 -3.06 27.57 -29.47
C LEU A 71 -2.63 26.86 -30.75
N GLY A 72 -1.46 27.22 -31.27
CA GLY A 72 -0.88 26.65 -32.48
C GLY A 72 0.11 25.51 -32.23
N ALA A 73 0.50 24.81 -33.28
CA ALA A 73 1.47 23.72 -33.24
C ALA A 73 2.77 24.10 -32.50
N GLY A 74 3.18 23.29 -31.53
CA GLY A 74 4.36 23.51 -30.69
C GLY A 74 4.10 24.37 -29.44
N GLU A 75 2.94 25.00 -29.29
CA GLU A 75 2.60 25.77 -28.10
C GLU A 75 2.12 24.87 -26.95
N VAL A 76 2.38 25.32 -25.73
CA VAL A 76 1.94 24.67 -24.49
C VAL A 76 0.97 25.60 -23.77
N GLY A 77 -0.18 25.05 -23.38
CA GLY A 77 -1.24 25.84 -22.77
C GLY A 77 -2.16 24.99 -21.89
N TYR A 78 -3.30 25.58 -21.56
CA TYR A 78 -4.36 24.91 -20.82
C TYR A 78 -5.69 25.06 -21.54
N ILE A 79 -6.58 24.10 -21.29
CA ILE A 79 -7.97 24.12 -21.71
C ILE A 79 -8.87 23.80 -20.52
N ILE A 80 -9.95 24.56 -20.38
CA ILE A 80 -10.96 24.39 -19.34
C ILE A 80 -12.23 23.90 -20.02
N THR A 81 -12.55 22.62 -19.84
CA THR A 81 -13.74 21.99 -20.45
C THR A 81 -14.98 22.07 -19.57
N GLY A 82 -14.85 22.54 -18.33
CA GLY A 82 -15.91 22.53 -17.33
C GLY A 82 -16.28 21.13 -16.84
N ALA A 83 -15.52 20.10 -17.24
CA ALA A 83 -15.65 18.75 -16.71
C ALA A 83 -15.38 18.79 -15.19
N LYS A 84 -16.19 18.04 -14.44
CA LYS A 84 -16.07 17.92 -12.97
C LYS A 84 -15.39 16.62 -12.54
N ASP A 85 -15.33 15.64 -13.44
CA ASP A 85 -14.76 14.32 -13.18
C ASP A 85 -13.47 14.14 -14.00
N VAL A 86 -12.37 13.87 -13.32
CA VAL A 86 -11.02 13.77 -13.92
C VAL A 86 -10.90 12.53 -14.79
N SER A 87 -11.78 11.53 -14.61
CA SER A 87 -11.91 10.43 -15.56
C SER A 87 -12.34 10.87 -16.96
N GLN A 88 -12.90 12.09 -17.12
CA GLN A 88 -13.26 12.70 -18.41
C GLN A 88 -12.08 13.45 -19.06
N SER A 89 -10.92 13.54 -18.41
CA SER A 89 -9.70 14.12 -18.98
C SER A 89 -8.50 13.30 -18.52
N LYS A 90 -8.16 12.27 -19.31
CA LYS A 90 -7.05 11.37 -18.98
C LYS A 90 -5.72 11.97 -19.45
N VAL A 91 -4.73 11.93 -18.56
CA VAL A 91 -3.34 12.22 -18.91
C VAL A 91 -2.92 11.29 -20.05
N GLY A 92 -2.31 11.88 -21.07
CA GLY A 92 -1.81 11.20 -22.25
C GLY A 92 -2.85 10.84 -23.32
N ASP A 93 -4.10 11.26 -23.14
CA ASP A 93 -5.09 11.25 -24.21
C ASP A 93 -4.77 12.34 -25.26
N THR A 94 -5.27 12.14 -26.48
CA THR A 94 -5.18 13.08 -27.60
C THR A 94 -6.48 13.86 -27.73
N LEU A 95 -6.37 15.18 -27.66
CA LEU A 95 -7.45 16.11 -27.89
C LEU A 95 -7.37 16.63 -29.33
N THR A 96 -8.50 16.61 -30.03
CA THR A 96 -8.63 17.08 -31.41
C THR A 96 -9.87 17.97 -31.60
N SER A 97 -9.97 18.65 -32.74
CA SER A 97 -11.19 19.40 -33.10
C SER A 97 -12.32 18.44 -33.42
N ALA A 98 -13.53 18.70 -32.89
CA ALA A 98 -14.72 17.93 -33.24
C ALA A 98 -15.22 18.24 -34.67
N VAL A 99 -14.85 19.39 -35.22
CA VAL A 99 -15.23 19.82 -36.58
C VAL A 99 -14.31 19.19 -37.61
N ARG A 100 -13.01 19.13 -37.30
CA ARG A 100 -11.99 18.50 -38.14
C ARG A 100 -11.16 17.53 -37.28
N PRO A 101 -11.69 16.33 -36.97
CA PRO A 101 -11.00 15.38 -36.12
C PRO A 101 -9.77 14.82 -36.82
N ALA A 102 -8.70 14.62 -36.05
CA ALA A 102 -7.52 13.89 -36.50
C ALA A 102 -7.86 12.42 -36.78
N ALA A 103 -7.20 11.84 -37.79
CA ALA A 103 -7.42 10.44 -38.18
C ALA A 103 -6.80 9.45 -37.19
N GLU A 104 -5.67 9.80 -36.58
CA GLU A 104 -4.95 8.94 -35.65
C GLU A 104 -4.62 9.70 -34.36
N PRO A 105 -4.84 9.09 -33.18
CA PRO A 105 -4.40 9.66 -31.92
C PRO A 105 -2.87 9.69 -31.86
N LEU A 106 -2.32 10.60 -31.06
CA LEU A 106 -0.90 10.58 -30.76
C LEU A 106 -0.55 9.29 -30.02
N PRO A 107 0.68 8.75 -30.19
CA PRO A 107 1.14 7.62 -29.39
C PRO A 107 1.11 8.01 -27.91
N GLY A 108 0.12 7.51 -27.18
CA GLY A 108 -0.28 8.06 -25.89
C GLY A 108 -0.60 6.98 -24.85
N TYR A 109 0.12 7.13 -23.73
CA TYR A 109 -0.15 6.74 -22.33
C TYR A 109 -0.95 5.47 -22.04
N ARG A 110 -0.28 4.52 -21.40
CA ARG A 110 -0.92 3.38 -20.73
C ARG A 110 -1.47 3.84 -19.40
N ASP A 111 -2.70 3.42 -19.07
CA ASP A 111 -3.25 3.65 -17.74
C ASP A 111 -2.26 3.13 -16.67
N PRO A 112 -1.84 3.97 -15.71
CA PRO A 112 -0.93 3.58 -14.65
C PRO A 112 -1.58 2.45 -13.85
N LYS A 113 -0.98 1.25 -13.89
CA LYS A 113 -1.44 0.13 -13.09
C LYS A 113 -0.85 0.26 -11.68
N PRO A 114 -1.67 0.19 -10.61
CA PRO A 114 -1.15 0.12 -9.27
C PRO A 114 -0.30 -1.13 -9.08
N MET A 115 0.90 -0.95 -8.54
CA MET A 115 1.84 -2.02 -8.25
C MET A 115 1.77 -2.46 -6.79
N VAL A 116 1.34 -1.55 -5.91
CA VAL A 116 1.31 -1.75 -4.46
C VAL A 116 -0.07 -1.45 -3.94
N TYR A 117 -0.60 -2.31 -3.07
CA TYR A 117 -1.88 -2.12 -2.41
C TYR A 117 -1.68 -2.02 -0.90
N ALA A 118 -2.47 -1.18 -0.24
CA ALA A 118 -2.54 -1.14 1.22
C ALA A 118 -3.97 -0.76 1.66
N GLY A 119 -4.38 -1.25 2.82
CA GLY A 119 -5.62 -0.82 3.46
C GLY A 119 -5.38 0.47 4.25
N LEU A 120 -6.25 1.46 4.06
CA LEU A 120 -6.33 2.69 4.83
C LEU A 120 -7.61 2.68 5.68
N PHE A 121 -7.45 2.76 6.99
CA PHE A 121 -8.55 2.73 7.95
C PHE A 121 -8.47 3.95 8.85
N PRO A 122 -9.57 4.69 9.09
CA PRO A 122 -9.55 5.79 10.04
C PRO A 122 -9.41 5.24 11.47
N ILE A 123 -8.72 5.96 12.35
CA ILE A 123 -8.67 5.57 13.79
C ILE A 123 -10.09 5.64 14.38
N ASP A 124 -10.85 6.67 14.04
CA ASP A 124 -12.26 6.80 14.40
C ASP A 124 -13.16 6.38 13.23
N ASN A 125 -13.95 5.33 13.43
CA ASN A 125 -14.91 4.84 12.44
C ASN A 125 -15.96 5.90 12.04
N ALA A 126 -16.21 6.92 12.87
CA ALA A 126 -17.10 8.02 12.51
C ALA A 126 -16.55 8.86 11.34
N GLN A 127 -15.23 8.86 11.12
CA GLN A 127 -14.57 9.59 10.03
C GLN A 127 -14.54 8.83 8.71
N PHE A 128 -15.13 7.64 8.61
CA PHE A 128 -15.21 6.89 7.36
C PHE A 128 -15.80 7.69 6.18
N PRO A 129 -16.90 8.47 6.35
CA PRO A 129 -17.41 9.34 5.29
C PRO A 129 -16.42 10.45 4.90
N GLU A 130 -15.73 11.03 5.89
CA GLU A 130 -14.72 12.07 5.65
C GLU A 130 -13.52 11.52 4.87
N LEU A 131 -13.08 10.29 5.19
CA LEU A 131 -12.03 9.59 4.45
C LEU A 131 -12.45 9.33 3.00
N ARG A 132 -13.70 8.92 2.77
CA ARG A 132 -14.22 8.74 1.42
C ARG A 132 -14.17 10.05 0.61
N ASP A 133 -14.69 11.13 1.20
CA ASP A 133 -14.72 12.44 0.57
C ASP A 133 -13.31 12.99 0.30
N ALA A 134 -12.36 12.71 1.20
CA ALA A 134 -10.95 13.06 1.04
C ALA A 134 -10.31 12.26 -0.11
N LEU A 135 -10.53 10.94 -0.17
CA LEU A 135 -10.04 10.10 -1.26
C LEU A 135 -10.64 10.50 -2.61
N ASP A 136 -11.93 10.86 -2.66
CA ASP A 136 -12.58 11.37 -3.86
C ASP A 136 -11.93 12.68 -4.34
N LYS A 137 -11.70 13.63 -3.43
CA LYS A 137 -10.99 14.88 -3.76
C LYS A 137 -9.55 14.66 -4.18
N LEU A 138 -8.86 13.69 -3.59
CA LEU A 138 -7.46 13.41 -3.90
C LEU A 138 -7.33 12.70 -5.25
N LYS A 139 -8.25 11.78 -5.56
CA LYS A 139 -8.37 11.12 -6.87
C LYS A 139 -8.64 12.10 -8.01
N LEU A 140 -9.21 13.27 -7.73
CA LEU A 140 -9.34 14.32 -8.76
C LEU A 140 -7.99 14.89 -9.20
N ASN A 141 -6.96 14.81 -8.37
CA ASN A 141 -5.63 15.30 -8.72
C ASN A 141 -4.65 14.16 -9.03
N ASP A 142 -4.96 12.94 -8.59
CA ASP A 142 -4.13 11.75 -8.79
C ASP A 142 -4.90 10.66 -9.54
N ALA A 143 -4.64 10.56 -10.85
CA ALA A 143 -5.26 9.56 -11.71
C ALA A 143 -4.77 8.13 -11.44
N ALA A 144 -3.65 7.95 -10.73
CA ALA A 144 -3.08 6.64 -10.45
C ALA A 144 -3.62 6.02 -9.14
N LEU A 145 -4.24 6.83 -8.28
CA LEU A 145 -4.87 6.34 -7.06
C LEU A 145 -6.17 5.60 -7.38
N ILE A 146 -6.18 4.29 -7.12
CA ILE A 146 -7.38 3.45 -7.18
C ILE A 146 -7.75 3.09 -5.76
N TYR A 147 -9.05 3.13 -5.42
CA TYR A 147 -9.48 2.68 -4.10
C TYR A 147 -10.82 1.94 -4.18
N THR A 148 -11.00 0.98 -3.26
CA THR A 148 -12.24 0.20 -3.12
C THR A 148 -12.61 0.08 -1.64
N PRO A 149 -13.90 0.12 -1.27
CA PRO A 149 -14.30 -0.06 0.12
C PRO A 149 -13.90 -1.45 0.64
N GLU A 150 -13.31 -1.50 1.83
CA GLU A 150 -12.91 -2.74 2.50
C GLU A 150 -13.42 -2.72 3.95
N THR A 151 -13.86 -3.87 4.43
CA THR A 151 -14.26 -4.07 5.83
C THR A 151 -13.33 -5.05 6.51
N SER A 152 -12.73 -4.62 7.62
CA SER A 152 -11.88 -5.45 8.47
C SER A 152 -12.59 -5.74 9.79
N VAL A 153 -12.49 -6.99 10.26
CA VAL A 153 -13.06 -7.40 11.55
C VAL A 153 -12.45 -6.61 12.72
N ALA A 154 -11.18 -6.21 12.60
CA ALA A 154 -10.45 -5.53 13.68
C ALA A 154 -10.41 -4.00 13.52
N LEU A 155 -10.38 -3.49 12.29
CA LEU A 155 -10.23 -2.06 12.01
C LEU A 155 -11.54 -1.38 11.61
N GLY A 156 -12.61 -2.14 11.39
CA GLY A 156 -13.89 -1.60 10.95
C GLY A 156 -13.89 -1.26 9.45
N PHE A 157 -14.48 -0.12 9.10
CA PHE A 157 -14.66 0.28 7.70
C PHE A 157 -13.45 1.10 7.21
N GLY A 158 -12.89 0.72 6.08
CA GLY A 158 -11.79 1.44 5.44
C GLY A 158 -11.81 1.30 3.93
N PHE A 159 -10.68 1.62 3.32
CA PHE A 159 -10.49 1.53 1.87
C PHE A 159 -9.23 0.77 1.55
N ARG A 160 -9.33 -0.13 0.58
CA ARG A 160 -8.20 -0.75 -0.09
C ARG A 160 -7.73 0.19 -1.19
N CYS A 161 -6.57 0.79 -1.02
CA CYS A 161 -5.98 1.71 -1.97
C CYS A 161 -4.83 1.04 -2.74
N GLY A 162 -4.79 1.27 -4.05
CA GLY A 162 -3.70 0.91 -4.96
C GLY A 162 -2.87 2.13 -5.30
N PHE A 163 -1.56 1.97 -5.24
CA PHE A 163 -0.53 2.98 -5.46
C PHE A 163 0.47 2.51 -6.52
N LEU A 164 1.16 3.48 -7.13
CA LEU A 164 2.25 3.22 -8.09
C LEU A 164 3.49 2.60 -7.42
N GLY A 165 3.69 2.88 -6.15
CA GLY A 165 4.84 2.44 -5.37
C GLY A 165 4.77 2.99 -3.94
N LEU A 166 5.81 2.67 -3.15
CA LEU A 166 5.89 3.06 -1.73
C LEU A 166 5.85 4.58 -1.50
N LEU A 167 6.63 5.34 -2.27
CA LEU A 167 6.66 6.80 -2.12
C LEU A 167 5.30 7.44 -2.44
N HIS A 168 4.60 6.94 -3.46
CA HIS A 168 3.27 7.43 -3.78
C HIS A 168 2.30 7.15 -2.61
N MET A 169 2.36 5.95 -2.01
CA MET A 169 1.58 5.62 -0.82
C MET A 169 1.87 6.55 0.37
N GLU A 170 3.15 6.84 0.66
CA GLU A 170 3.54 7.77 1.73
C GLU A 170 3.02 9.18 1.48
N ILE A 171 3.15 9.69 0.25
CA ILE A 171 2.65 11.02 -0.13
C ILE A 171 1.14 11.08 0.05
N VAL A 172 0.39 10.08 -0.42
CA VAL A 172 -1.08 10.06 -0.29
C VAL A 172 -1.48 10.04 1.19
N ASN A 173 -0.83 9.22 2.00
CA ASN A 173 -1.12 9.14 3.43
C ASN A 173 -0.82 10.48 4.15
N GLU A 174 0.34 11.08 3.88
CA GLU A 174 0.73 12.37 4.47
C GLU A 174 -0.22 13.50 4.03
N ARG A 175 -0.66 13.49 2.76
CA ARG A 175 -1.66 14.46 2.27
C ARG A 175 -3.00 14.27 2.96
N LEU A 176 -3.48 13.05 3.14
CA LEU A 176 -4.73 12.77 3.87
C LEU A 176 -4.64 13.27 5.33
N SER A 177 -3.50 13.07 5.99
CA SER A 177 -3.28 13.57 7.34
C SER A 177 -3.19 15.10 7.41
N ARG A 178 -2.37 15.73 6.56
CA ARG A 178 -2.11 17.18 6.61
C ARG A 178 -3.22 18.04 6.01
N GLU A 179 -3.77 17.65 4.86
CA GLU A 179 -4.75 18.47 4.13
C GLU A 179 -6.16 18.27 4.67
N PHE A 180 -6.49 17.05 5.13
CA PHE A 180 -7.84 16.69 5.57
C PHE A 180 -7.96 16.44 7.07
N GLY A 181 -6.85 16.42 7.81
CA GLY A 181 -6.85 16.23 9.27
C GLY A 181 -7.27 14.82 9.69
N LEU A 182 -7.04 13.83 8.83
CA LEU A 182 -7.43 12.45 9.07
C LEU A 182 -6.28 11.65 9.68
N ASP A 183 -6.50 11.09 10.87
CA ASP A 183 -5.57 10.12 11.45
C ASP A 183 -5.89 8.72 10.94
N LEU A 184 -5.00 8.20 10.10
CA LEU A 184 -5.18 6.94 9.38
C LEU A 184 -4.23 5.84 9.88
N ILE A 185 -4.76 4.64 9.92
CA ILE A 185 -4.03 3.39 10.13
C ILE A 185 -3.83 2.75 8.76
N GLN A 186 -2.56 2.53 8.42
CA GLN A 186 -2.17 1.85 7.20
C GLN A 186 -1.80 0.39 7.49
N THR A 187 -2.31 -0.55 6.69
CA THR A 187 -1.87 -1.95 6.77
C THR A 187 -0.52 -2.14 6.08
N ALA A 188 0.11 -3.29 6.33
CA ALA A 188 1.28 -3.69 5.56
C ALA A 188 0.94 -3.67 4.06
N PRO A 189 1.78 -3.04 3.22
CA PRO A 189 1.57 -3.02 1.80
C PRO A 189 1.80 -4.41 1.20
N ASN A 190 1.08 -4.70 0.12
CA ASN A 190 1.17 -5.98 -0.57
C ASN A 190 1.09 -5.79 -2.07
N VAL A 191 1.56 -6.81 -2.80
CA VAL A 191 1.47 -6.87 -4.25
C VAL A 191 0.29 -7.75 -4.68
N THR A 192 -0.01 -7.71 -5.96
CA THR A 192 -0.98 -8.60 -6.61
C THR A 192 -0.34 -9.94 -6.93
N TYR A 193 -1.14 -11.01 -6.85
CA TYR A 193 -0.70 -12.36 -7.20
C TYR A 193 -1.73 -13.01 -8.11
N ASP A 194 -1.26 -13.69 -9.15
CA ASP A 194 -2.12 -14.53 -9.98
C ASP A 194 -2.02 -15.98 -9.50
N VAL A 195 -3.14 -16.47 -8.95
CA VAL A 195 -3.23 -17.80 -8.35
C VAL A 195 -4.06 -18.70 -9.25
N THR A 196 -3.47 -19.82 -9.67
CA THR A 196 -4.18 -20.89 -10.37
C THR A 196 -4.45 -22.04 -9.41
N ALA A 197 -5.72 -22.28 -9.09
CA ALA A 197 -6.15 -23.40 -8.26
C ALA A 197 -6.04 -24.74 -9.02
N GLU A 198 -6.11 -25.88 -8.29
CA GLU A 198 -6.05 -27.21 -8.91
C GLU A 198 -7.19 -27.49 -9.91
N ASP A 199 -8.34 -26.85 -9.71
CA ASP A 199 -9.50 -26.94 -10.62
C ASP A 199 -9.31 -26.15 -11.94
N GLY A 200 -8.22 -25.39 -12.06
CA GLY A 200 -7.91 -24.55 -13.22
C GLY A 200 -8.50 -23.15 -13.16
N SER A 201 -9.22 -22.78 -12.09
CA SER A 201 -9.70 -21.42 -11.88
C SER A 201 -8.53 -20.47 -11.61
N GLN A 202 -8.58 -19.29 -12.22
CA GLN A 202 -7.59 -18.22 -12.04
C GLN A 202 -8.20 -17.13 -11.15
N HIS A 203 -7.45 -16.76 -10.11
CA HIS A 203 -7.83 -15.75 -9.14
C HIS A 203 -6.77 -14.66 -9.13
N HIS A 204 -7.18 -13.42 -9.40
CA HIS A 204 -6.32 -12.26 -9.22
C HIS A 204 -6.45 -11.80 -7.77
N VAL A 205 -5.47 -12.16 -6.94
CA VAL A 205 -5.52 -11.95 -5.50
C VAL A 205 -4.87 -10.61 -5.19
N THR A 206 -5.69 -9.66 -4.75
CA THR A 206 -5.21 -8.35 -4.30
C THR A 206 -5.07 -8.30 -2.80
N ASN A 207 -5.72 -9.21 -2.05
CA ASN A 207 -5.71 -9.27 -0.59
C ASN A 207 -5.36 -10.70 -0.12
N PRO A 208 -4.50 -10.88 0.89
CA PRO A 208 -4.27 -12.19 1.51
C PRO A 208 -5.55 -12.95 1.89
N SER A 209 -6.64 -12.26 2.22
CA SER A 209 -7.93 -12.90 2.56
C SER A 209 -8.63 -13.54 1.36
N GLU A 210 -8.47 -12.98 0.16
CA GLU A 210 -9.05 -13.50 -1.10
C GLU A 210 -8.31 -14.74 -1.62
N PHE A 211 -7.16 -15.04 -1.03
CA PHE A 211 -6.36 -16.18 -1.42
C PHE A 211 -7.15 -17.50 -1.25
N PRO A 212 -7.29 -18.31 -2.31
CA PRO A 212 -8.20 -19.45 -2.31
C PRO A 212 -7.78 -20.51 -1.28
N ASP A 213 -8.75 -20.98 -0.50
CA ASP A 213 -8.57 -22.09 0.43
C ASP A 213 -8.51 -23.41 -0.36
N GLY A 214 -7.34 -24.04 -0.41
CA GLY A 214 -7.19 -25.33 -1.08
C GLY A 214 -5.76 -25.65 -1.51
N LYS A 215 -5.63 -26.67 -2.35
CA LYS A 215 -4.36 -26.96 -3.02
C LYS A 215 -4.23 -26.05 -4.23
N ILE A 216 -3.07 -25.43 -4.34
CA ILE A 216 -2.76 -24.48 -5.39
C ILE A 216 -1.79 -25.13 -6.36
N LYS A 217 -2.06 -24.99 -7.65
CA LYS A 217 -1.24 -25.55 -8.71
C LYS A 217 -0.06 -24.65 -9.04
N LYS A 218 -0.31 -23.35 -9.17
CA LYS A 218 0.69 -22.36 -9.55
C LYS A 218 0.34 -21.00 -8.96
N ILE A 219 1.34 -20.32 -8.42
CA ILE A 219 1.25 -18.93 -8.00
C ILE A 219 2.28 -18.16 -8.81
N VAL A 220 1.85 -17.03 -9.34
CA VAL A 220 2.68 -16.12 -10.12
C VAL A 220 2.78 -14.80 -9.36
N GLU A 221 4.00 -14.33 -9.15
CA GLU A 221 4.31 -13.05 -8.50
C GLU A 221 4.96 -12.07 -9.50
N PRO A 222 4.74 -10.76 -9.35
CA PRO A 222 5.36 -9.74 -10.18
C PRO A 222 6.85 -9.59 -9.85
N MET A 223 7.66 -9.52 -10.90
CA MET A 223 9.11 -9.28 -10.82
C MET A 223 9.43 -7.87 -11.30
N VAL A 224 10.47 -7.29 -10.71
CA VAL A 224 11.01 -6.01 -11.18
C VAL A 224 12.50 -6.12 -11.45
N ALA A 225 12.94 -5.39 -12.46
CA ALA A 225 14.34 -5.10 -12.67
C ALA A 225 14.69 -3.90 -11.80
N ALA A 226 15.59 -4.11 -10.85
CA ALA A 226 16.05 -3.16 -9.87
C ALA A 226 17.49 -2.73 -10.20
N ASP A 227 17.66 -1.43 -10.42
CA ASP A 227 18.93 -0.79 -10.73
C ASP A 227 19.44 -0.10 -9.47
N ILE A 228 20.51 -0.65 -8.89
CA ILE A 228 21.08 -0.18 -7.63
C ILE A 228 22.42 0.46 -7.90
N ILE A 229 22.54 1.76 -7.62
CA ILE A 229 23.80 2.49 -7.71
C ILE A 229 24.34 2.69 -6.30
N THR A 230 25.57 2.23 -6.05
CA THR A 230 26.19 2.30 -4.72
C THR A 230 27.70 2.55 -4.82
N PRO A 231 28.33 3.19 -3.82
CA PRO A 231 29.78 3.24 -3.73
C PRO A 231 30.40 1.84 -3.60
N LYS A 232 31.63 1.67 -4.12
CA LYS A 232 32.32 0.37 -4.12
C LYS A 232 32.48 -0.29 -2.75
N GLU A 233 32.51 0.53 -1.69
CA GLU A 233 32.69 0.09 -0.31
C GLU A 233 31.49 -0.69 0.23
N PHE A 234 30.29 -0.48 -0.34
CA PHE A 234 29.04 -1.08 0.13
C PHE A 234 28.52 -2.21 -0.75
N ILE A 235 29.27 -2.64 -1.78
CA ILE A 235 28.85 -3.70 -2.71
C ILE A 235 28.44 -4.96 -1.94
N GLY A 236 29.28 -5.44 -1.03
CA GLY A 236 28.99 -6.67 -0.27
C GLY A 236 27.68 -6.59 0.51
N ALA A 237 27.45 -5.47 1.21
CA ALA A 237 26.23 -5.27 1.98
C ALA A 237 24.96 -5.21 1.12
N VAL A 238 25.07 -4.65 -0.09
CA VAL A 238 23.97 -4.60 -1.08
C VAL A 238 23.73 -5.98 -1.68
N MET A 239 24.79 -6.72 -2.03
CA MET A 239 24.67 -8.09 -2.54
C MET A 239 23.97 -9.02 -1.54
N ASP A 240 24.40 -8.96 -0.27
CA ASP A 240 23.79 -9.75 0.81
C ASP A 240 22.30 -9.40 0.97
N LEU A 241 21.95 -8.11 0.95
CA LEU A 241 20.55 -7.67 1.02
C LEU A 241 19.74 -8.18 -0.17
N CYS A 242 20.23 -8.04 -1.40
CA CYS A 242 19.52 -8.54 -2.58
C CYS A 242 19.33 -10.05 -2.53
N GLN A 243 20.33 -10.79 -2.05
CA GLN A 243 20.25 -12.25 -1.92
C GLN A 243 19.25 -12.69 -0.84
N ASP A 244 19.23 -12.01 0.31
CA ASP A 244 18.22 -12.22 1.37
C ASP A 244 16.79 -12.00 0.85
N HIS A 245 16.62 -11.12 -0.12
CA HIS A 245 15.35 -10.76 -0.75
C HIS A 245 15.08 -11.51 -2.08
N ARG A 246 15.72 -12.67 -2.29
CA ARG A 246 15.51 -13.54 -3.47
C ARG A 246 15.87 -12.87 -4.81
N GLY A 247 16.75 -11.86 -4.76
CA GLY A 247 17.25 -11.17 -5.94
C GLY A 247 18.18 -12.04 -6.77
N ILE A 248 17.92 -12.08 -8.08
CA ILE A 248 18.77 -12.73 -9.06
C ILE A 248 19.71 -11.66 -9.62
N MET A 249 21.02 -11.83 -9.41
CA MET A 249 22.01 -10.90 -9.93
C MET A 249 22.06 -11.00 -11.46
N GLY A 250 21.89 -9.87 -12.13
CA GLY A 250 22.15 -9.71 -13.55
C GLY A 250 23.56 -9.20 -13.78
N THR A 251 23.67 -8.02 -14.37
CA THR A 251 24.93 -7.34 -14.68
C THR A 251 25.39 -6.43 -13.54
N MET A 252 26.70 -6.25 -13.44
CA MET A 252 27.34 -5.31 -12.53
C MET A 252 28.34 -4.49 -13.33
N GLU A 253 28.18 -3.18 -13.34
CA GLU A 253 28.98 -2.25 -14.14
C GLU A 253 29.60 -1.16 -13.26
N TYR A 254 30.85 -0.83 -13.55
CA TYR A 254 31.53 0.28 -12.88
C TYR A 254 31.28 1.55 -13.69
N ILE A 255 30.36 2.40 -13.23
CA ILE A 255 30.13 3.73 -13.83
C ILE A 255 31.38 4.61 -13.67
N SER A 256 32.07 4.48 -12.52
CA SER A 256 33.30 5.20 -12.23
C SER A 256 34.20 4.41 -11.28
N THR A 257 35.38 4.95 -10.97
CA THR A 257 36.35 4.33 -10.04
C THR A 257 35.76 4.03 -8.65
N ASP A 258 34.72 4.78 -8.25
CA ASP A 258 34.15 4.72 -6.91
C ASP A 258 32.67 4.33 -6.88
N ARG A 259 31.99 4.24 -8.04
CA ARG A 259 30.57 3.90 -8.12
C ARG A 259 30.33 2.67 -8.98
N VAL A 260 29.45 1.82 -8.51
CA VAL A 260 28.99 0.62 -9.20
C VAL A 260 27.48 0.70 -9.37
N GLU A 261 27.04 0.29 -10.55
CA GLU A 261 25.66 0.00 -10.89
C GLU A 261 25.47 -1.51 -10.90
N MET A 262 24.42 -1.96 -10.22
CA MET A 262 24.08 -3.37 -10.08
C MET A 262 22.66 -3.59 -10.55
N HIS A 263 22.49 -4.43 -11.56
CA HIS A 263 21.19 -4.81 -12.09
C HIS A 263 20.76 -6.11 -11.44
N TYR A 264 19.62 -6.08 -10.75
CA TYR A 264 19.01 -7.24 -10.10
C TYR A 264 17.61 -7.46 -10.60
N ARG A 265 17.19 -8.73 -10.63
CA ARG A 265 15.78 -9.09 -10.78
C ARG A 265 15.23 -9.54 -9.44
N ILE A 266 14.30 -8.79 -8.86
CA ILE A 266 13.80 -9.02 -7.50
C ILE A 266 12.26 -9.11 -7.53
N PRO A 267 11.64 -10.01 -6.76
CA PRO A 267 10.19 -10.01 -6.59
C PRO A 267 9.72 -8.71 -5.94
N LEU A 268 8.69 -8.07 -6.51
CA LEU A 268 8.18 -6.79 -5.99
C LEU A 268 7.73 -6.89 -4.53
N ALA A 269 7.17 -8.04 -4.13
CA ALA A 269 6.75 -8.31 -2.76
C ALA A 269 7.88 -8.14 -1.73
N GLU A 270 9.13 -8.42 -2.13
CA GLU A 270 10.30 -8.34 -1.25
C GLU A 270 10.87 -6.92 -1.18
N ILE A 271 10.62 -6.08 -2.20
CA ILE A 271 11.02 -4.66 -2.21
C ILE A 271 10.06 -3.82 -1.38
N VAL A 272 8.77 -4.11 -1.50
CA VAL A 272 7.68 -3.37 -0.84
C VAL A 272 7.78 -3.40 0.69
N PHE A 273 8.46 -4.41 1.25
CA PHE A 273 8.62 -4.57 2.70
C PHE A 273 10.07 -4.30 3.13
N ASP A 274 10.32 -3.13 3.74
CA ASP A 274 11.56 -2.78 4.46
C ASP A 274 12.87 -2.79 3.63
N PHE A 275 12.82 -3.08 2.33
CA PHE A 275 14.01 -3.15 1.48
C PHE A 275 14.70 -1.79 1.32
N PHE A 276 13.92 -0.73 1.07
CA PHE A 276 14.45 0.61 0.88
C PHE A 276 15.14 1.13 2.15
N ASP A 277 14.51 0.94 3.31
CA ASP A 277 15.05 1.36 4.60
C ASP A 277 16.32 0.57 4.96
N GLN A 278 16.32 -0.75 4.75
CA GLN A 278 17.51 -1.57 4.93
C GLN A 278 18.63 -1.18 3.97
N LEU A 279 18.33 -0.91 2.70
CA LEU A 279 19.31 -0.47 1.71
C LEU A 279 19.94 0.85 2.15
N LYS A 280 19.14 1.83 2.56
CA LYS A 280 19.63 3.12 3.05
C LYS A 280 20.43 2.96 4.34
N SER A 281 19.97 2.17 5.29
CA SER A 281 20.66 1.92 6.57
C SER A 281 22.03 1.25 6.37
N ARG A 282 22.09 0.15 5.58
CA ARG A 282 23.32 -0.60 5.31
C ARG A 282 24.34 0.21 4.50
N THR A 283 23.87 1.16 3.69
CA THR A 283 24.74 2.02 2.84
C THR A 283 24.93 3.44 3.37
N LYS A 284 24.46 3.75 4.58
CA LYS A 284 24.49 5.12 5.16
C LYS A 284 23.82 6.18 4.27
N GLY A 285 22.83 5.75 3.49
CA GLY A 285 22.05 6.57 2.58
C GLY A 285 22.66 6.76 1.18
N TYR A 286 23.86 6.26 0.92
CA TYR A 286 24.57 6.49 -0.34
C TYR A 286 24.03 5.68 -1.51
N ALA A 287 23.36 4.55 -1.28
CA ALA A 287 22.77 3.77 -2.37
C ALA A 287 21.47 4.42 -2.87
N SER A 288 21.27 4.39 -4.18
CA SER A 288 19.98 4.68 -4.82
C SER A 288 19.44 3.40 -5.47
N LEU A 289 18.12 3.30 -5.48
CA LEU A 289 17.37 2.21 -6.11
C LEU A 289 16.41 2.85 -7.10
N ASP A 290 16.46 2.40 -8.35
CA ASP A 290 15.40 2.55 -9.32
C ASP A 290 14.86 1.16 -9.67
N TYR A 291 13.59 1.05 -10.04
CA TYR A 291 13.06 -0.23 -10.51
C TYR A 291 11.96 -0.05 -11.54
N HIS A 292 11.86 -1.02 -12.45
CA HIS A 292 10.82 -1.08 -13.47
C HIS A 292 10.23 -2.49 -13.58
N GLU A 293 9.02 -2.58 -14.10
CA GLU A 293 8.31 -3.85 -14.29
C GLU A 293 9.11 -4.78 -15.21
N ASP A 294 9.39 -6.00 -14.75
CA ASP A 294 10.13 -7.04 -15.49
C ASP A 294 9.35 -8.36 -15.52
N GLY A 295 8.06 -8.24 -15.86
CA GLY A 295 7.14 -9.34 -16.03
C GLY A 295 6.86 -10.12 -14.75
N GLU A 296 6.63 -11.42 -14.91
CA GLU A 296 6.09 -12.27 -13.87
C GLU A 296 6.90 -13.57 -13.71
N GLN A 297 6.90 -14.14 -12.51
CA GLN A 297 7.59 -15.39 -12.20
C GLN A 297 6.73 -16.32 -11.35
N SER A 298 6.83 -17.63 -11.61
CA SER A 298 6.23 -18.65 -10.75
C SER A 298 7.03 -18.80 -9.45
N ALA A 299 6.35 -18.78 -8.31
CA ALA A 299 6.99 -18.88 -6.99
C ALA A 299 6.25 -19.83 -6.04
N ASP A 300 7.00 -20.41 -5.09
CA ASP A 300 6.44 -21.26 -4.02
C ASP A 300 6.04 -20.40 -2.82
N LEU A 301 4.91 -19.72 -2.98
CA LEU A 301 4.33 -18.85 -1.97
C LEU A 301 3.33 -19.60 -1.10
N VAL A 302 3.27 -19.24 0.17
CA VAL A 302 2.32 -19.77 1.16
C VAL A 302 1.66 -18.62 1.91
N LYS A 303 0.35 -18.76 2.13
CA LYS A 303 -0.38 -17.88 3.03
C LYS A 303 -0.12 -18.29 4.48
N VAL A 304 0.42 -17.35 5.27
CA VAL A 304 0.58 -17.50 6.72
C VAL A 304 -0.56 -16.77 7.40
N ASP A 305 -1.43 -17.54 8.04
CA ASP A 305 -2.54 -17.04 8.86
C ASP A 305 -2.09 -16.87 10.31
N ILE A 306 -2.47 -15.76 10.94
CA ILE A 306 -2.29 -15.56 12.38
C ILE A 306 -3.60 -15.85 13.09
N LEU A 307 -3.55 -16.75 14.07
CA LEU A 307 -4.67 -17.14 14.90
C LEU A 307 -4.47 -16.66 16.34
N ILE A 308 -5.46 -15.95 16.87
CA ILE A 308 -5.53 -15.53 18.27
C ILE A 308 -6.67 -16.31 18.90
N GLN A 309 -6.36 -17.14 19.90
CA GLN A 309 -7.35 -18.03 20.52
C GLN A 309 -8.02 -19.03 19.55
N GLY A 310 -7.44 -19.24 18.37
CA GLY A 310 -7.99 -20.13 17.34
C GLY A 310 -8.88 -19.41 16.32
N GLU A 311 -9.12 -18.12 16.49
CA GLU A 311 -9.78 -17.26 15.50
C GLU A 311 -8.73 -16.65 14.59
N LYS A 312 -8.95 -16.72 13.27
CA LYS A 312 -8.07 -16.11 12.28
C LYS A 312 -8.24 -14.60 12.31
N VAL A 313 -7.12 -13.88 12.27
CA VAL A 313 -7.10 -12.42 12.17
C VAL A 313 -6.51 -12.04 10.82
N ASP A 314 -7.39 -11.79 9.87
CA ASP A 314 -7.08 -11.59 8.45
C ASP A 314 -6.07 -10.48 8.21
N ALA A 315 -6.17 -9.38 8.94
CA ALA A 315 -5.30 -8.22 8.75
C ALA A 315 -3.85 -8.43 9.22
N PHE A 316 -3.52 -9.55 9.87
CA PHE A 316 -2.12 -9.99 10.11
C PHE A 316 -1.67 -11.12 9.19
N SER A 317 -2.54 -11.58 8.29
CA SER A 317 -2.21 -12.66 7.37
C SER A 317 -1.39 -12.11 6.21
N ALA A 318 -0.35 -12.85 5.80
CA ALA A 318 0.54 -12.43 4.74
C ALA A 318 0.87 -13.58 3.80
N ILE A 319 1.08 -13.27 2.52
CA ILE A 319 1.59 -14.20 1.52
C ILE A 319 3.10 -14.03 1.50
N VAL A 320 3.82 -15.10 1.83
CA VAL A 320 5.29 -15.10 1.95
C VAL A 320 5.87 -16.33 1.28
N HIS A 321 7.14 -16.26 0.90
CA HIS A 321 7.85 -17.44 0.40
C HIS A 321 7.93 -18.54 1.46
N ARG A 322 7.83 -19.81 1.04
CA ARG A 322 7.82 -20.97 1.95
C ARG A 322 8.98 -20.95 2.95
N ASP A 323 10.17 -20.57 2.51
CA ASP A 323 11.37 -20.52 3.36
C ASP A 323 11.31 -19.44 4.44
N LYS A 324 10.68 -18.30 4.15
CA LYS A 324 10.50 -17.17 5.08
C LYS A 324 9.24 -17.31 5.95
N ALA A 325 8.37 -18.28 5.67
CA ALA A 325 7.11 -18.44 6.39
C ALA A 325 7.31 -18.67 7.90
N TYR A 326 8.32 -19.46 8.29
CA TYR A 326 8.62 -19.72 9.69
C TYR A 326 9.15 -18.49 10.42
N SER A 327 10.10 -17.76 9.82
CA SER A 327 10.68 -16.55 10.42
C SER A 327 9.63 -15.46 10.59
N TYR A 328 8.78 -15.25 9.58
CA TYR A 328 7.64 -14.32 9.65
C TYR A 328 6.68 -14.70 10.78
N GLY A 329 6.28 -15.98 10.87
CA GLY A 329 5.39 -16.47 11.93
C GLY A 329 5.95 -16.27 13.34
N VAL A 330 7.26 -16.52 13.55
CA VAL A 330 7.91 -16.28 14.85
C VAL A 330 7.98 -14.80 15.18
N MET A 331 8.35 -13.96 14.22
CA MET A 331 8.42 -12.50 14.39
C MET A 331 7.05 -11.94 14.81
N MET A 332 6.00 -12.29 14.06
CA MET A 332 4.65 -11.78 14.31
C MET A 332 4.06 -12.29 15.63
N THR A 333 4.18 -13.59 15.92
CA THR A 333 3.68 -14.16 17.19
C THR A 333 4.38 -13.57 18.41
N LYS A 334 5.70 -13.28 18.31
CA LYS A 334 6.46 -12.61 19.37
C LYS A 334 6.02 -11.15 19.54
N LYS A 335 5.82 -10.40 18.45
CA LYS A 335 5.36 -9.00 18.46
C LYS A 335 3.97 -8.89 19.11
N LEU A 336 3.04 -9.75 18.72
CA LEU A 336 1.69 -9.81 19.30
C LEU A 336 1.71 -10.19 20.78
N ARG A 337 2.60 -11.11 21.20
CA ARG A 337 2.74 -11.48 22.62
C ARG A 337 3.15 -10.29 23.50
N SER A 338 3.97 -9.36 22.99
CA SER A 338 4.35 -8.16 23.74
C SER A 338 3.26 -7.09 23.81
N LEU A 339 2.41 -7.01 22.79
CA LEU A 339 1.42 -5.94 22.63
C LEU A 339 0.07 -6.29 23.28
N ILE A 340 -0.35 -7.56 23.21
CA ILE A 340 -1.64 -7.98 23.75
C ILE A 340 -1.55 -8.06 25.29
N PRO A 341 -2.45 -7.38 26.03
CA PRO A 341 -2.43 -7.38 27.47
C PRO A 341 -2.75 -8.77 28.04
N ARG A 342 -2.17 -9.07 29.21
CA ARG A 342 -2.38 -10.33 29.89
C ARG A 342 -3.80 -10.39 30.45
N GLN A 343 -4.52 -11.48 30.17
CA GLN A 343 -5.85 -11.73 30.73
C GLN A 343 -5.82 -12.76 31.87
N GLN A 344 -6.98 -13.04 32.49
CA GLN A 344 -7.12 -14.03 33.57
C GLN A 344 -6.92 -15.48 33.12
N PHE A 345 -7.00 -15.73 31.81
CA PHE A 345 -6.71 -17.00 31.16
C PHE A 345 -5.50 -16.90 30.22
N GLU A 346 -5.02 -18.04 29.76
CA GLU A 346 -3.89 -18.12 28.83
C GLU A 346 -4.39 -17.96 27.41
N ILE A 347 -3.79 -17.03 26.67
CA ILE A 347 -4.15 -16.72 25.28
C ILE A 347 -3.07 -17.32 24.38
N PRO A 348 -3.38 -18.35 23.59
CA PRO A 348 -2.47 -18.86 22.58
C PRO A 348 -2.52 -17.96 21.33
N ILE A 349 -1.34 -17.56 20.86
CA ILE A 349 -1.13 -16.90 19.57
C ILE A 349 -0.41 -17.91 18.68
N GLN A 350 -0.93 -18.15 17.50
CA GLN A 350 -0.45 -19.18 16.59
C GLN A 350 -0.28 -18.59 15.21
N ALA A 351 0.78 -18.99 14.51
CA ALA A 351 0.89 -18.78 13.07
C ALA A 351 0.68 -20.14 12.40
N ALA A 352 -0.14 -20.20 11.36
CA ALA A 352 -0.45 -21.41 10.63
C ALA A 352 -0.33 -21.22 9.12
N ILE A 353 0.01 -22.31 8.43
CA ILE A 353 -0.09 -22.42 6.98
C ILE A 353 -1.19 -23.44 6.71
N GLY A 354 -2.35 -22.96 6.27
CA GLY A 354 -3.57 -23.78 6.18
C GLY A 354 -3.93 -24.38 7.55
N SER A 355 -3.88 -25.70 7.68
CA SER A 355 -4.18 -26.41 8.94
C SER A 355 -2.96 -26.62 9.85
N ARG A 356 -1.74 -26.40 9.35
CA ARG A 356 -0.51 -26.71 10.08
C ARG A 356 -0.01 -25.48 10.84
N ILE A 357 0.10 -25.61 12.16
CA ILE A 357 0.69 -24.57 13.02
C ILE A 357 2.22 -24.61 12.87
N ILE A 358 2.80 -23.48 12.48
CA ILE A 358 4.25 -23.32 12.28
C ILE A 358 4.94 -22.70 13.50
N ALA A 359 4.30 -21.72 14.15
CA ALA A 359 4.83 -21.03 15.31
C ALA A 359 3.72 -20.85 16.35
N ARG A 360 4.08 -20.86 17.63
CA ARG A 360 3.14 -20.69 18.74
C ARG A 360 3.79 -19.98 19.90
N GLU A 361 3.13 -18.92 20.36
CA GLU A 361 3.46 -18.19 21.57
C GLU A 361 2.25 -18.15 22.51
N ASN A 362 2.48 -18.19 23.83
CA ASN A 362 1.39 -18.15 24.80
C ASN A 362 1.56 -16.95 25.74
N ILE A 363 0.52 -16.11 25.82
CA ILE A 363 0.44 -15.04 26.82
C ILE A 363 0.02 -15.66 28.15
N ARG A 364 0.91 -15.54 29.14
CA ARG A 364 0.69 -16.14 30.46
C ARG A 364 -0.48 -15.46 31.17
N ALA A 365 -1.43 -16.25 31.65
CA ALA A 365 -2.52 -15.77 32.48
C ALA A 365 -2.03 -14.97 33.71
N LEU A 366 -2.75 -13.91 34.07
CA LEU A 366 -2.65 -13.26 35.38
C LEU A 366 -2.95 -14.28 36.48
N ARG A 367 -2.17 -14.28 37.55
CA ARG A 367 -2.38 -15.16 38.71
C ARG A 367 -2.55 -14.30 39.93
N LYS A 368 -3.74 -14.35 40.53
CA LYS A 368 -3.93 -13.94 41.91
C LYS A 368 -3.32 -15.00 42.82
N ASP A 369 -2.52 -14.59 43.79
CA ASP A 369 -2.06 -15.48 44.84
C ASP A 369 -3.22 -15.79 45.80
N VAL A 370 -3.89 -16.92 45.54
CA VAL A 370 -5.00 -17.40 46.37
C VAL A 370 -4.53 -18.00 47.70
N LEU A 371 -3.22 -18.23 47.87
CA LEU A 371 -2.63 -18.83 49.05
C LEU A 371 -2.13 -17.79 50.06
N ALA A 372 -2.09 -16.50 49.70
CA ALA A 372 -1.55 -15.43 50.54
C ALA A 372 -2.15 -15.35 51.95
N LYS A 373 -3.43 -15.73 52.13
CA LYS A 373 -4.12 -15.75 53.44
C LYS A 373 -4.10 -17.11 54.15
N CYS A 374 -3.39 -18.10 53.59
CA CYS A 374 -3.30 -19.45 54.15
C CYS A 374 -2.03 -19.60 55.02
N TYR A 375 -2.12 -19.19 56.29
CA TYR A 375 -1.01 -19.23 57.25
C TYR A 375 -0.75 -20.62 57.88
N GLY A 376 -1.56 -21.64 57.53
CA GLY A 376 -1.49 -22.99 58.11
C GLY A 376 -0.91 -24.06 57.18
N GLY A 377 -0.56 -25.21 57.77
CA GLY A 377 -0.07 -26.41 57.08
C GLY A 377 -1.16 -27.26 56.39
N ASP A 378 -2.43 -26.87 56.46
CA ASP A 378 -3.53 -27.63 55.88
C ASP A 378 -3.51 -27.60 54.33
N ILE A 379 -3.00 -28.69 53.76
CA ILE A 379 -2.89 -28.93 52.32
C ILE A 379 -4.27 -28.98 51.65
N THR A 380 -5.32 -29.42 52.37
CA THR A 380 -6.66 -29.59 51.79
C THR A 380 -7.29 -28.24 51.45
N ARG A 381 -7.14 -27.23 52.32
CA ARG A 381 -7.59 -25.85 52.09
C ARG A 381 -6.86 -25.21 50.91
N LYS A 382 -5.53 -25.41 50.80
CA LYS A 382 -4.73 -24.92 49.67
C LYS A 382 -5.19 -25.55 48.34
N ARG A 383 -5.39 -26.87 48.31
CA ARG A 383 -5.90 -27.59 47.12
C ARG A 383 -7.29 -27.10 46.68
N LYS A 384 -8.22 -26.90 47.62
CA LYS A 384 -9.58 -26.43 47.31
C LYS A 384 -9.57 -25.05 46.63
N LEU A 385 -8.70 -24.14 47.07
CA LEU A 385 -8.56 -22.82 46.48
C LEU A 385 -7.94 -22.87 45.07
N LEU A 386 -6.92 -23.74 44.87
CA LEU A 386 -6.28 -23.94 43.58
C LEU A 386 -7.25 -24.58 42.56
N GLU A 387 -8.02 -25.60 42.96
CA GLU A 387 -9.02 -26.23 42.09
C GLU A 387 -10.13 -25.24 41.70
N LYS A 388 -10.59 -24.40 42.63
CA LYS A 388 -11.56 -23.34 42.33
C LYS A 388 -11.00 -22.32 41.33
N GLN A 389 -9.72 -21.93 41.49
CA GLN A 389 -9.05 -21.03 40.54
C GLN A 389 -8.89 -21.68 39.15
N LYS A 390 -8.51 -22.96 39.10
CA LYS A 390 -8.33 -23.73 37.85
C LYS A 390 -9.65 -23.88 37.10
N ALA A 391 -10.73 -24.25 37.78
CA ALA A 391 -12.07 -24.35 37.20
C ALA A 391 -12.58 -22.99 36.68
N GLY A 392 -12.37 -21.91 37.45
CA GLY A 392 -12.71 -20.55 37.03
C GLY A 392 -11.97 -20.15 35.75
N LYS A 393 -10.66 -20.39 35.67
CA LYS A 393 -9.87 -20.12 34.47
C LYS A 393 -10.26 -20.96 33.26
N LYS A 394 -10.61 -22.24 33.47
CA LYS A 394 -11.09 -23.11 32.39
C LYS A 394 -12.41 -22.59 31.82
N ARG A 395 -13.33 -22.15 32.68
CA ARG A 395 -14.61 -21.54 32.26
C ARG A 395 -14.37 -20.21 31.52
N MET A 396 -13.50 -19.35 32.03
CA MET A 396 -13.14 -18.09 31.36
C MET A 396 -12.48 -18.32 30.00
N LYS A 397 -11.66 -19.38 29.83
CA LYS A 397 -11.05 -19.69 28.54
C LYS A 397 -12.08 -20.15 27.48
N MET A 398 -13.14 -20.85 27.89
CA MET A 398 -14.16 -21.36 26.96
C MET A 398 -15.14 -20.28 26.50
N LEU A 399 -15.38 -19.25 27.33
CA LEU A 399 -16.36 -18.19 27.09
C LEU A 399 -15.73 -16.84 26.78
N GLY A 400 -14.44 -16.67 27.03
CA GLY A 400 -13.73 -15.41 26.86
C GLY A 400 -13.39 -15.21 25.40
N HIS A 401 -13.91 -14.15 24.81
CA HIS A 401 -13.40 -13.61 23.55
C HIS A 401 -12.20 -12.73 23.87
N VAL A 402 -11.08 -12.88 23.15
CA VAL A 402 -9.97 -11.95 23.27
C VAL A 402 -10.14 -10.89 22.20
N GLU A 403 -10.55 -9.70 22.64
CA GLU A 403 -10.50 -8.52 21.80
C GLU A 403 -9.08 -7.95 21.84
N VAL A 404 -8.49 -7.74 20.68
CA VAL A 404 -7.17 -7.12 20.56
C VAL A 404 -7.38 -5.61 20.61
N PRO A 405 -6.77 -4.89 21.57
CA PRO A 405 -6.88 -3.44 21.60
C PRO A 405 -6.40 -2.82 20.29
N GLN A 406 -7.10 -1.79 19.81
CA GLN A 406 -6.75 -1.10 18.56
C GLN A 406 -5.30 -0.58 18.59
N GLU A 407 -4.82 -0.08 19.74
CA GLU A 407 -3.42 0.33 19.93
C GLU A 407 -2.42 -0.81 19.69
N ALA A 408 -2.72 -2.01 20.20
CA ALA A 408 -1.89 -3.20 19.99
C ALA A 408 -1.90 -3.64 18.52
N PHE A 409 -3.01 -3.38 17.82
CA PHE A 409 -3.15 -3.65 16.40
C PHE A 409 -2.29 -2.70 15.55
N ILE A 410 -2.37 -1.40 15.84
CA ILE A 410 -1.58 -0.35 15.19
C ILE A 410 -0.08 -0.61 15.40
N ALA A 411 0.33 -0.91 16.63
CA ALA A 411 1.73 -1.20 16.93
C ALA A 411 2.23 -2.49 16.25
N ALA A 412 1.36 -3.47 16.03
CA ALA A 412 1.73 -4.70 15.33
C ALA A 412 1.93 -4.46 13.83
N LEU A 413 1.09 -3.62 13.21
CA LEU A 413 1.18 -3.30 11.78
C LEU A 413 2.23 -2.25 11.43
N SER A 414 2.54 -1.32 12.33
CA SER A 414 3.58 -0.33 12.09
C SER A 414 4.94 -1.03 12.04
N THR A 415 5.49 -1.15 10.83
CA THR A 415 6.87 -1.58 10.55
C THR A 415 7.79 -0.40 10.76
N GLY A 416 8.05 -0.08 12.03
CA GLY A 416 9.18 0.72 12.44
C GLY A 416 9.77 0.02 13.66
N GLU A 417 11.01 -0.46 13.55
CA GLU A 417 11.78 -0.78 14.75
C GLU A 417 12.01 0.51 15.55
N ASP A 418 11.76 0.43 16.85
CA ASP A 418 12.38 1.25 17.88
C ASP A 418 12.18 2.78 17.87
N SER A 419 10.94 3.25 17.71
CA SER A 419 10.55 4.53 18.32
C SER A 419 9.75 4.31 19.60
N ASN A 420 10.48 4.29 20.73
CA ASN A 420 10.01 4.33 22.12
C ASN A 420 9.08 3.21 22.61
N ASP A 421 9.70 2.08 22.98
CA ASP A 421 9.14 1.05 23.88
C ASP A 421 8.69 1.59 25.26
N ARG A 422 8.94 2.87 25.57
CA ARG A 422 8.46 3.57 26.77
C ARG A 422 7.11 4.27 26.57
N ASP A 423 6.93 5.03 25.49
CA ASP A 423 5.70 5.83 25.31
C ASP A 423 4.47 4.95 25.08
N THR A 424 4.59 3.88 24.30
CA THR A 424 3.47 2.96 24.03
C THR A 424 3.09 2.15 25.28
N LYS A 425 4.08 1.70 26.06
CA LYS A 425 3.82 1.00 27.34
C LYS A 425 3.21 1.93 28.39
N ASP A 426 3.61 3.20 28.42
CA ASP A 426 3.07 4.18 29.36
C ASP A 426 1.67 4.64 28.96
N LYS A 427 1.34 4.76 27.67
CA LYS A 427 -0.03 4.99 27.18
C LYS A 427 -0.97 3.82 27.51
N ILE A 428 -0.55 2.58 27.26
CA ILE A 428 -1.33 1.38 27.63
C ILE A 428 -1.54 1.28 29.15
N ARG A 429 -0.54 1.64 29.96
CA ARG A 429 -0.67 1.71 31.43
C ARG A 429 -1.56 2.85 31.91
N ALA A 430 -1.58 3.98 31.20
CA ALA A 430 -2.44 5.11 31.53
C ALA A 430 -3.91 4.78 31.24
N ALA A 431 -4.22 4.17 30.09
CA ALA A 431 -5.57 3.72 29.74
C ALA A 431 -6.13 2.71 30.76
N GLN A 432 -5.32 1.76 31.22
CA GLN A 432 -5.72 0.77 32.23
C GLN A 432 -5.95 1.35 33.64
N LYS A 433 -5.48 2.58 33.93
CA LYS A 433 -5.76 3.26 35.20
C LYS A 433 -7.07 4.03 35.20
N THR A 434 -7.61 4.36 34.02
CA THR A 434 -8.84 5.14 33.89
C THR A 434 -10.10 4.27 33.98
N GLU A 435 -9.98 2.96 33.74
CA GLU A 435 -11.07 1.97 33.84
C GLU A 435 -11.12 1.20 35.18
N GLY A 436 -10.39 1.66 36.21
CA GLY A 436 -10.25 0.99 37.52
C GLY A 436 -11.17 1.51 38.61
#